data_AF-A0A1H1WUF4-F1
#
_entry.id   AF-A0A1H1WUF4-F1
#
_cell.length_a   1.000
_cell.length_b   1.000
_cell.length_c   1.000
_cell.angle_alpha   90.00
_cell.angle_beta   90.00
_cell.angle_gamma   90.00
#
_symmetry.space_group_name_H-M   'P 1'
#
loop_
_entity.id
_entity.type
_entity.pdbx_description
1 polymer ?
#
loop_
_entity_poly.entity_id
_entity_poly.type
_entity_poly.pdbx_seq_one_letter_code
_entity_poly.pdbx_strand_id
1 'polypeptide(L)'
;MPRLIALTLFALLFGSAAQAAERPQHLRIALLITAQSAGSPEAFTVSGGRWRTERKLVHTALLVDHPQGRFLFDSGLGREIDSAFAANNWLNRTLLAYEQLDPALDQLERAGYQAEDIDFILPSHLHWDHLGGLPDFPHTPVKVLPSGLQEAREHGQRPAFLPEHLAGPREWQTLSLRDTPYAGFARSLDLFGDQRLVVVDLSGHTAGQVGLFVNLDSGRRLFFIGDTSWTLRGVEQNRSRPQFVQWIAHVDSDREANARVLQQIHQLHQQQPELLIVPAHDEQVARQLAHFPQFED
;
A
#
# COMPACT_ATOMS: atom_id res chain seq x y z
N MET A 1 -50.63 -15.17 53.81
CA MET A 1 -50.45 -15.58 52.41
C MET A 1 -49.61 -14.53 51.72
N PRO A 2 -48.39 -14.85 51.24
CA PRO A 2 -47.43 -13.86 50.76
C PRO A 2 -47.77 -13.41 49.33
N ARG A 3 -47.64 -12.11 49.07
CA ARG A 3 -47.80 -11.48 47.75
C ARG A 3 -46.52 -11.70 46.94
N LEU A 4 -46.61 -12.40 45.81
CA LEU A 4 -45.54 -12.42 44.80
C LEU A 4 -45.53 -11.08 44.07
N ILE A 5 -44.44 -10.33 44.22
CA ILE A 5 -44.12 -9.17 43.40
C ILE A 5 -43.34 -9.70 42.19
N ALA A 6 -43.94 -9.64 41.00
CA ALA A 6 -43.24 -9.91 39.75
C ALA A 6 -42.34 -8.71 39.43
N LEU A 7 -41.03 -8.90 39.51
CA LEU A 7 -40.05 -7.96 38.95
C LEU A 7 -39.91 -8.24 37.46
N THR A 8 -40.44 -7.35 36.62
CA THR A 8 -40.19 -7.36 35.18
C THR A 8 -38.83 -6.69 34.95
N LEU A 9 -37.79 -7.49 34.66
CA LEU A 9 -36.50 -6.97 34.21
C LEU A 9 -36.66 -6.42 32.79
N PHE A 10 -36.56 -5.11 32.61
CA PHE A 10 -36.44 -4.49 31.29
C PHE A 10 -34.95 -4.56 30.89
N ALA A 11 -34.60 -5.52 30.03
CA ALA A 11 -33.29 -5.55 29.40
C ALA A 11 -33.23 -4.43 28.35
N LEU A 12 -32.53 -3.34 28.67
CA LEU A 12 -32.17 -2.32 27.69
C LEU A 12 -31.09 -2.91 26.77
N LEU A 13 -31.52 -3.41 25.61
CA LEU A 13 -30.65 -3.71 24.49
C LEU A 13 -30.15 -2.39 23.90
N PHE A 14 -28.99 -1.91 24.36
CA PHE A 14 -28.23 -0.90 23.62
C PHE A 14 -27.61 -1.57 22.41
N GLY A 15 -28.37 -1.64 21.31
CA GLY A 15 -27.78 -1.84 20.00
C GLY A 15 -27.04 -0.56 19.63
N SER A 16 -25.72 -0.53 19.84
CA SER A 16 -24.88 0.49 19.21
C SER A 16 -24.89 0.22 17.72
N ALA A 17 -25.74 0.91 16.96
CA ALA A 17 -25.51 1.05 15.54
C ALA A 17 -24.11 1.66 15.40
N ALA A 18 -23.19 0.92 14.78
CA ALA A 18 -21.84 1.43 14.51
C ALA A 18 -22.02 2.72 13.70
N GLN A 19 -21.61 3.85 14.30
CA GLN A 19 -21.68 5.13 13.66
C GLN A 19 -20.47 5.23 12.72
N ALA A 20 -20.72 5.48 11.43
CA ALA A 20 -19.66 5.64 10.44
C ALA A 20 -18.64 6.69 10.93
N ALA A 21 -17.35 6.41 10.75
CA ALA A 21 -16.30 7.29 11.24
C ALA A 21 -16.36 8.65 10.52
N GLU A 22 -16.47 9.73 11.29
CA GLU A 22 -16.65 11.09 10.76
C GLU A 22 -15.53 11.49 9.78
N ARG A 23 -15.87 12.27 8.75
CA ARG A 23 -14.90 12.78 7.78
C ARG A 23 -14.09 13.93 8.37
N PRO A 24 -12.78 14.02 8.08
CA PRO A 24 -11.97 15.13 8.53
C PRO A 24 -12.30 16.40 7.75
N GLN A 25 -11.95 17.55 8.32
CA GLN A 25 -12.06 18.84 7.64
C GLN A 25 -10.90 19.11 6.67
N HIS A 26 -9.77 18.43 6.89
CA HIS A 26 -8.52 18.56 6.15
C HIS A 26 -8.01 17.18 5.75
N LEU A 27 -7.14 17.14 4.73
CA LEU A 27 -6.43 15.92 4.38
C LEU A 27 -5.54 15.51 5.56
N ARG A 28 -5.61 14.24 5.93
CA ARG A 28 -4.68 13.62 6.86
C ARG A 28 -4.33 12.21 6.41
N ILE A 29 -3.12 11.76 6.70
CA ILE A 29 -2.66 10.41 6.35
C ILE A 29 -2.09 9.69 7.57
N ALA A 30 -2.16 8.36 7.55
CA ALA A 30 -1.53 7.52 8.56
C ALA A 30 -1.02 6.22 7.92
N LEU A 31 0.21 5.84 8.24
CA LEU A 31 0.80 4.60 7.77
C LEU A 31 0.36 3.43 8.68
N LEU A 32 -0.05 2.33 8.07
CA LEU A 32 -0.34 1.05 8.73
C LEU A 32 0.76 0.06 8.35
N ILE A 33 1.54 -0.36 9.33
CA ILE A 33 2.51 -1.44 9.12
C ILE A 33 1.76 -2.75 9.30
N THR A 34 1.61 -3.50 8.21
CA THR A 34 0.81 -4.73 8.19
C THR A 34 1.63 -5.99 8.45
N ALA A 35 2.93 -5.94 8.18
CA ALA A 35 3.88 -6.98 8.52
C ALA A 35 5.31 -6.46 8.36
N GLN A 36 6.28 -7.27 8.76
CA GLN A 36 7.70 -7.03 8.54
C GLN A 36 8.38 -8.28 7.99
N SER A 37 9.36 -8.15 7.11
CA SER A 37 10.14 -9.29 6.64
C SER A 37 10.99 -9.90 7.78
N ALA A 38 11.30 -11.19 7.69
CA ALA A 38 12.13 -11.91 8.66
C ALA A 38 13.59 -11.37 8.75
N GLY A 39 13.96 -10.41 7.89
CA GLY A 39 15.28 -9.79 7.84
C GLY A 39 16.14 -10.33 6.70
N SER A 40 16.87 -9.42 6.05
CA SER A 40 17.85 -9.78 5.03
C SER A 40 19.00 -8.77 5.01
N PRO A 41 20.21 -9.16 4.60
CA PRO A 41 21.28 -8.18 4.37
C PRO A 41 20.85 -7.13 3.33
N GLU A 42 21.22 -5.87 3.51
CA GLU A 42 20.90 -4.75 2.59
C GLU A 42 21.35 -5.03 1.15
N ALA A 43 22.40 -5.85 0.99
CA ALA A 43 22.88 -6.34 -0.31
C ALA A 43 21.83 -7.17 -1.09
N PHE A 44 20.77 -7.67 -0.46
CA PHE A 44 19.61 -8.29 -1.12
C PHE A 44 18.54 -7.26 -1.49
N THR A 45 18.53 -6.09 -0.86
CA THR A 45 17.49 -5.07 -1.09
C THR A 45 17.89 -4.09 -2.21
N VAL A 46 19.16 -3.71 -2.28
CA VAL A 46 19.67 -2.71 -3.24
C VAL A 46 21.06 -3.08 -3.74
N SER A 47 21.32 -2.87 -5.03
CA SER A 47 22.63 -3.11 -5.63
C SER A 47 23.70 -2.23 -4.97
N GLY A 48 24.78 -2.86 -4.48
CA GLY A 48 25.81 -2.14 -3.70
C GLY A 48 25.44 -1.91 -2.23
N GLY A 49 24.37 -2.55 -1.75
CA GLY A 49 24.02 -2.61 -0.33
C GLY A 49 25.06 -3.36 0.50
N ARG A 50 25.05 -3.11 1.81
CA ARG A 50 26.02 -3.66 2.77
C ARG A 50 25.62 -5.06 3.25
N TRP A 51 26.53 -6.02 3.14
CA TRP A 51 26.32 -7.40 3.60
C TRP A 51 26.16 -7.57 5.12
N ARG A 52 26.67 -6.61 5.92
CA ARG A 52 26.61 -6.64 7.39
C ARG A 52 25.51 -5.76 7.97
N THR A 53 24.74 -5.09 7.11
CA THR A 53 23.59 -4.28 7.54
C THR A 53 22.35 -5.10 7.27
N GLU A 54 21.67 -5.52 8.34
CA GLU A 54 20.37 -6.16 8.22
C GLU A 54 19.29 -5.10 7.95
N ARG A 55 18.37 -5.42 7.05
CA ARG A 55 17.16 -4.67 6.74
C ARG A 55 15.96 -5.56 7.07
N LYS A 56 14.98 -4.99 7.76
CA LYS A 56 13.70 -5.64 8.05
C LYS A 56 12.59 -4.86 7.36
N LEU A 57 12.39 -5.17 6.08
CA LEU A 57 11.48 -4.46 5.20
C LEU A 57 10.07 -4.51 5.76
N VAL A 58 9.33 -3.42 5.63
CA VAL A 58 7.92 -3.36 6.08
C VAL A 58 6.99 -3.65 4.91
N HIS A 59 5.81 -4.19 5.21
CA HIS A 59 4.67 -4.24 4.29
C HIS A 59 3.63 -3.27 4.81
N THR A 60 3.19 -2.33 3.97
CA THR A 60 2.41 -1.19 4.45
C THR A 60 1.12 -0.99 3.66
N ALA A 61 0.14 -0.38 4.33
CA ALA A 61 -0.97 0.32 3.72
C ALA A 61 -0.93 1.77 4.20
N LEU A 62 -1.41 2.71 3.39
CA LEU A 62 -1.57 4.11 3.79
C LEU A 62 -3.05 4.42 3.88
N LEU A 63 -3.55 4.73 5.08
CA LEU A 63 -4.87 5.32 5.23
C LEU A 63 -4.79 6.78 4.83
N VAL A 64 -5.53 7.12 3.78
CA VAL A 64 -5.72 8.50 3.33
C VAL A 64 -7.13 8.92 3.70
N ASP A 65 -7.24 9.93 4.55
CA ASP A 65 -8.51 10.45 5.03
C ASP A 65 -8.69 11.90 4.55
N HIS A 66 -9.49 12.07 3.51
CA HIS A 66 -9.75 13.32 2.82
C HIS A 66 -11.23 13.73 3.00
N PRO A 67 -11.57 15.04 3.04
CA PRO A 67 -12.97 15.49 3.18
C PRO A 67 -13.93 14.93 2.12
N GLN A 68 -13.41 14.58 0.93
CA GLN A 68 -14.19 14.02 -0.18
C GLN A 68 -14.04 12.50 -0.36
N GLY A 69 -13.21 11.82 0.44
CA GLY A 69 -13.02 10.38 0.32
C GLY A 69 -11.97 9.82 1.28
N ARG A 70 -12.12 8.56 1.66
CA ARG A 70 -11.26 7.82 2.59
C ARG A 70 -10.92 6.52 1.90
N PHE A 71 -9.65 6.28 1.71
CA PHE A 71 -9.19 5.13 0.96
C PHE A 71 -7.90 4.60 1.52
N LEU A 72 -7.59 3.37 1.16
CA LEU A 72 -6.28 2.79 1.40
C LEU A 72 -5.46 2.89 0.10
N PHE A 73 -4.27 3.49 0.19
CA PHE A 73 -3.24 3.33 -0.84
C PHE A 73 -2.37 2.13 -0.47
N ASP A 74 -2.42 1.09 -1.31
CA ASP A 74 -2.11 -0.29 -0.92
C ASP A 74 -2.95 -0.82 0.25
N SER A 75 -2.96 -2.14 0.44
CA SER A 75 -3.67 -2.83 1.53
C SER A 75 -2.74 -3.66 2.42
N GLY A 76 -1.45 -3.73 2.07
CA GLY A 76 -0.47 -4.54 2.77
C GLY A 76 -0.85 -6.03 2.80
N LEU A 77 -0.54 -6.70 3.91
CA LEU A 77 -0.91 -8.10 4.15
C LEU A 77 -2.21 -8.20 4.97
N GLY A 78 -3.06 -9.18 4.62
CA GLY A 78 -4.37 -9.41 5.23
C GLY A 78 -4.46 -10.60 6.17
N ARG A 79 -5.62 -10.80 6.78
CA ARG A 79 -5.89 -11.91 7.72
C ARG A 79 -5.63 -13.29 7.12
N GLU A 80 -5.92 -13.45 5.83
CA GLU A 80 -5.84 -14.74 5.13
C GLU A 80 -4.51 -14.97 4.41
N ILE A 81 -3.53 -14.06 4.57
CA ILE A 81 -2.28 -14.09 3.80
C ILE A 81 -1.45 -15.36 4.03
N ASP A 82 -1.53 -15.96 5.22
CA ASP A 82 -0.87 -17.22 5.57
C ASP A 82 -1.29 -18.36 4.62
N SER A 83 -2.56 -18.38 4.19
CA SER A 83 -3.09 -19.40 3.29
C SER A 83 -2.50 -19.28 1.89
N ALA A 84 -2.41 -18.04 1.37
CA ALA A 84 -1.75 -17.74 0.11
C ALA A 84 -0.25 -18.03 0.17
N PHE A 85 0.39 -17.73 1.30
CA PHE A 85 1.81 -17.99 1.52
C PHE A 85 2.14 -19.49 1.59
N ALA A 86 1.25 -20.29 2.20
CA ALA A 86 1.40 -21.74 2.30
C ALA A 86 1.43 -22.45 0.93
N ALA A 87 0.78 -21.86 -0.09
CA ALA A 87 0.76 -22.38 -1.45
C ALA A 87 2.09 -22.14 -2.22
N ASN A 88 3.01 -21.32 -1.69
CA ASN A 88 4.31 -21.09 -2.30
C ASN A 88 5.27 -22.28 -2.10
N ASN A 89 6.20 -22.47 -3.04
CA ASN A 89 7.27 -23.45 -2.87
C ASN A 89 8.18 -23.09 -1.66
N TRP A 90 9.01 -24.04 -1.21
CA TRP A 90 9.88 -23.83 -0.03
C TRP A 90 10.85 -22.65 -0.19
N LEU A 91 11.40 -22.43 -1.38
CA LEU A 91 12.33 -21.32 -1.63
C LEU A 91 11.62 -19.97 -1.46
N ASN A 92 10.46 -19.79 -2.09
CA ASN A 92 9.68 -18.55 -2.01
C ASN A 92 9.19 -18.30 -0.57
N ARG A 93 8.77 -19.34 0.16
CA ARG A 93 8.39 -19.22 1.57
C ARG A 93 9.54 -18.79 2.48
N THR A 94 10.78 -19.10 2.10
CA THR A 94 11.97 -18.72 2.86
C THR A 94 12.40 -17.30 2.50
N LEU A 95 12.39 -16.94 1.21
CA LEU A 95 12.83 -15.62 0.73
C LEU A 95 11.84 -14.49 1.03
N LEU A 96 10.54 -14.80 1.04
CA LEU A 96 9.46 -13.83 1.24
C LEU A 96 8.84 -13.93 2.65
N ALA A 97 9.54 -14.58 3.59
CA ALA A 97 9.04 -14.76 4.94
C ALA A 97 8.79 -13.42 5.62
N TYR A 98 7.62 -13.30 6.26
CA TYR A 98 7.23 -12.18 7.09
C TYR A 98 6.93 -12.63 8.52
N GLU A 99 6.93 -11.66 9.41
CA GLU A 99 6.69 -11.76 10.83
C GLU A 99 5.81 -10.57 11.25
N GLN A 100 5.26 -10.63 12.46
CA GLN A 100 4.48 -9.53 13.06
C GLN A 100 3.29 -9.10 12.17
N LEU A 101 2.54 -10.07 11.64
CA LEU A 101 1.32 -9.80 10.88
C LEU A 101 0.33 -9.02 11.75
N ASP A 102 -0.07 -7.85 11.27
CA ASP A 102 -1.06 -6.97 11.88
C ASP A 102 -1.91 -6.30 10.79
N PRO A 103 -2.94 -6.98 10.24
CA PRO A 103 -3.68 -6.51 9.08
C PRO A 103 -4.23 -5.09 9.21
N ALA A 104 -4.33 -4.37 8.09
CA ALA A 104 -4.83 -2.99 8.07
C ALA A 104 -6.24 -2.88 8.68
N LEU A 105 -7.14 -3.83 8.37
CA LEU A 105 -8.49 -3.84 8.93
C LEU A 105 -8.49 -4.04 10.45
N ASP A 106 -7.62 -4.90 11.00
CA ASP A 106 -7.53 -5.13 12.45
C ASP A 106 -7.06 -3.87 13.18
N GLN A 107 -6.12 -3.13 12.58
CA GLN A 107 -5.69 -1.82 13.09
C GLN A 107 -6.84 -0.81 13.09
N LEU A 108 -7.58 -0.72 11.98
CA LEU A 108 -8.73 0.17 11.80
C LEU A 108 -9.86 -0.14 12.80
N GLU A 109 -10.25 -1.41 12.94
CA GLU A 109 -11.29 -1.87 13.87
C GLU A 109 -10.94 -1.55 15.32
N ARG A 110 -9.66 -1.70 15.71
CA ARG A 110 -9.18 -1.31 17.05
C ARG A 110 -9.37 0.18 17.35
N ALA A 111 -9.41 1.03 16.33
CA ALA A 111 -9.67 2.46 16.44
C ALA A 111 -11.14 2.85 16.17
N GLY A 112 -12.04 1.86 15.98
CA GLY A 112 -13.47 2.07 15.79
C GLY A 112 -13.91 2.28 14.34
N TYR A 113 -13.02 2.13 13.36
CA TYR A 113 -13.38 2.12 11.95
C TYR A 113 -13.96 0.76 11.54
N GLN A 114 -14.72 0.73 10.46
CA GLN A 114 -15.22 -0.48 9.79
C GLN A 114 -14.67 -0.55 8.36
N ALA A 115 -14.74 -1.73 7.74
CA ALA A 115 -14.36 -1.90 6.33
C ALA A 115 -15.17 -0.96 5.42
N GLU A 116 -16.45 -0.72 5.75
CA GLU A 116 -17.37 0.15 5.03
C GLU A 116 -17.03 1.65 5.14
N ASP A 117 -16.17 2.05 6.09
CA ASP A 117 -15.66 3.42 6.15
C ASP A 117 -14.63 3.71 5.05
N ILE A 118 -14.12 2.67 4.38
CA ILE A 118 -13.15 2.78 3.28
C ILE A 118 -13.91 2.79 1.94
N ASP A 119 -13.88 3.93 1.25
CA ASP A 119 -14.63 4.16 0.01
C ASP A 119 -14.05 3.38 -1.18
N PHE A 120 -12.73 3.18 -1.20
CA PHE A 120 -12.03 2.38 -2.21
C PHE A 120 -10.63 1.99 -1.74
N ILE A 121 -10.01 1.06 -2.45
CA ILE A 121 -8.58 0.74 -2.35
C ILE A 121 -7.91 1.14 -3.67
N LEU A 122 -6.81 1.88 -3.59
CA LEU A 122 -5.97 2.27 -4.72
C LEU A 122 -4.60 1.62 -4.53
N PRO A 123 -4.38 0.38 -5.00
CA PRO A 123 -3.06 -0.21 -4.91
C PRO A 123 -2.10 0.52 -5.86
N SER A 124 -0.86 0.71 -5.41
CA SER A 124 0.27 1.10 -6.25
C SER A 124 0.43 0.10 -7.39
N HIS A 125 0.29 -1.20 -7.11
CA HIS A 125 0.20 -2.30 -8.08
C HIS A 125 -0.34 -3.58 -7.43
N LEU A 126 -0.50 -4.66 -8.21
CA LEU A 126 -1.27 -5.85 -7.81
C LEU A 126 -0.42 -7.03 -7.31
N HIS A 127 0.80 -6.78 -6.83
CA HIS A 127 1.56 -7.82 -6.14
C HIS A 127 0.93 -8.19 -4.79
N TRP A 128 1.23 -9.42 -4.36
CA TRP A 128 0.66 -10.07 -3.18
C TRP A 128 0.84 -9.27 -1.89
N ASP A 129 1.91 -8.49 -1.79
CA ASP A 129 2.27 -7.72 -0.61
C ASP A 129 1.72 -6.30 -0.57
N HIS A 130 1.12 -5.86 -1.67
CA HIS A 130 0.38 -4.60 -1.79
C HIS A 130 -1.13 -4.83 -1.78
N LEU A 131 -1.56 -5.98 -2.29
CA LEU A 131 -2.95 -6.39 -2.43
C LEU A 131 -3.31 -7.58 -1.53
N GLY A 132 -2.47 -7.90 -0.56
CA GLY A 132 -2.63 -9.04 0.35
C GLY A 132 -3.80 -8.87 1.32
N GLY A 133 -4.07 -7.64 1.72
CA GLY A 133 -5.20 -7.23 2.58
C GLY A 133 -6.56 -7.25 1.89
N LEU A 134 -6.59 -7.46 0.58
CA LEU A 134 -7.81 -7.32 -0.22
C LEU A 134 -8.99 -8.23 0.20
N PRO A 135 -8.78 -9.50 0.64
CA PRO A 135 -9.87 -10.34 1.17
C PRO A 135 -10.60 -9.74 2.38
N ASP A 136 -9.92 -8.91 3.18
CA ASP A 136 -10.50 -8.26 4.36
C ASP A 136 -11.54 -7.18 3.97
N PHE A 137 -11.53 -6.73 2.70
CA PHE A 137 -12.41 -5.70 2.16
C PHE A 137 -13.23 -6.25 0.97
N PRO A 138 -14.21 -7.16 1.20
CA PRO A 138 -14.93 -7.85 0.14
C PRO A 138 -15.87 -6.94 -0.68
N HIS A 139 -16.33 -5.83 -0.08
CA HIS A 139 -17.29 -4.91 -0.70
C HIS A 139 -16.67 -3.57 -1.12
N THR A 140 -15.39 -3.35 -0.84
CA THR A 140 -14.71 -2.10 -1.17
C THR A 140 -14.23 -2.13 -2.64
N PRO A 141 -14.61 -1.13 -3.46
CA PRO A 141 -14.13 -1.02 -4.83
C PRO A 141 -12.61 -0.89 -4.90
N VAL A 142 -12.00 -1.43 -5.97
CA VAL A 142 -10.56 -1.32 -6.20
C VAL A 142 -10.30 -0.51 -7.47
N LYS A 143 -9.59 0.61 -7.34
CA LYS A 143 -9.25 1.50 -8.45
C LYS A 143 -7.87 1.16 -8.99
N VAL A 144 -7.78 0.81 -10.27
CA VAL A 144 -6.53 0.35 -10.89
C VAL A 144 -6.38 0.85 -12.33
N LEU A 145 -5.15 1.00 -12.80
CA LEU A 145 -4.92 1.18 -14.22
C LEU A 145 -5.31 -0.11 -14.99
N PRO A 146 -5.94 0.01 -16.18
CA PRO A 146 -6.33 -1.16 -16.98
C PRO A 146 -5.16 -2.08 -17.31
N SER A 147 -3.98 -1.51 -17.57
CA SER A 147 -2.76 -2.26 -17.90
C SER A 147 -2.32 -3.18 -16.76
N GLY A 148 -2.43 -2.74 -15.50
CA GLY A 148 -2.07 -3.57 -14.35
C GLY A 148 -3.07 -4.68 -14.09
N LEU A 149 -4.37 -4.41 -14.24
CA LEU A 149 -5.37 -5.46 -14.13
C LEU A 149 -5.26 -6.49 -15.26
N GLN A 150 -4.94 -6.04 -16.47
CA GLN A 150 -4.69 -6.92 -17.61
C GLN A 150 -3.47 -7.80 -17.37
N GLU A 151 -2.33 -7.22 -16.98
CA GLU A 151 -1.12 -7.98 -16.64
C GLU A 151 -1.39 -9.02 -15.56
N ALA A 152 -2.01 -8.62 -14.45
CA ALA A 152 -2.31 -9.50 -13.34
C ALA A 152 -3.20 -10.69 -13.75
N ARG A 153 -4.18 -10.47 -14.65
CA ARG A 153 -5.11 -11.52 -15.12
C ARG A 153 -4.51 -12.43 -16.20
N GLU A 154 -3.73 -11.88 -17.11
CA GLU A 154 -3.23 -12.60 -18.29
C GLU A 154 -1.86 -13.26 -18.03
N HIS A 155 -1.02 -12.61 -17.23
CA HIS A 155 0.38 -12.97 -17.02
C HIS A 155 0.73 -13.20 -15.55
N GLY A 156 -0.15 -12.83 -14.62
CA GLY A 156 0.10 -12.93 -13.18
C GLY A 156 0.26 -14.38 -12.70
N GLN A 157 1.38 -14.66 -12.04
CA GLN A 157 1.70 -15.96 -11.46
C GLN A 157 2.29 -15.81 -10.06
N ARG A 158 2.18 -16.89 -9.27
CA ARG A 158 2.85 -16.97 -7.96
C ARG A 158 4.38 -16.91 -8.14
N PRO A 159 5.11 -16.31 -7.19
CA PRO A 159 4.63 -15.77 -5.92
C PRO A 159 4.14 -14.32 -6.00
N ALA A 160 4.42 -13.61 -7.11
CA ALA A 160 4.20 -12.17 -7.22
C ALA A 160 2.71 -11.80 -7.23
N PHE A 161 1.91 -12.50 -8.04
CA PHE A 161 0.46 -12.33 -8.09
C PHE A 161 -0.24 -13.49 -7.40
N LEU A 162 -1.37 -13.20 -6.75
CA LEU A 162 -2.25 -14.19 -6.14
C LEU A 162 -3.51 -14.33 -6.99
N PRO A 163 -3.63 -15.34 -7.87
CA PRO A 163 -4.79 -15.51 -8.73
C PRO A 163 -6.11 -15.57 -7.96
N GLU A 164 -6.11 -16.10 -6.75
CA GLU A 164 -7.26 -16.13 -5.85
C GLU A 164 -7.77 -14.74 -5.45
N HIS A 165 -6.89 -13.73 -5.33
CA HIS A 165 -7.28 -12.35 -5.01
C HIS A 165 -7.85 -11.62 -6.24
N LEU A 166 -7.51 -12.10 -7.43
CA LEU A 166 -8.00 -11.59 -8.72
C LEU A 166 -9.30 -12.30 -9.15
N ALA A 167 -9.55 -13.49 -8.61
CA ALA A 167 -10.74 -14.28 -8.83
C ALA A 167 -11.91 -13.81 -7.96
N GLY A 168 -13.13 -14.10 -8.40
CA GLY A 168 -14.35 -13.81 -7.65
C GLY A 168 -15.00 -12.45 -7.97
N PRO A 169 -16.18 -12.19 -7.38
CA PRO A 169 -16.93 -10.96 -7.61
C PRO A 169 -16.24 -9.80 -6.87
N ARG A 170 -15.49 -8.99 -7.60
CA ARG A 170 -14.88 -7.76 -7.10
C ARG A 170 -15.20 -6.59 -8.01
N GLU A 171 -15.54 -5.46 -7.40
CA GLU A 171 -15.78 -4.22 -8.12
C GLU A 171 -14.44 -3.57 -8.51
N TRP A 172 -13.94 -3.93 -9.69
CA TRP A 172 -12.77 -3.29 -10.28
C TRP A 172 -13.20 -2.01 -11.02
N GLN A 173 -12.70 -0.88 -10.57
CA GLN A 173 -12.91 0.42 -11.19
C GLN A 173 -11.65 0.85 -11.95
N THR A 174 -11.82 1.25 -13.21
CA THR A 174 -10.71 1.74 -14.02
C THR A 174 -10.31 3.14 -13.59
N LEU A 175 -9.04 3.30 -13.21
CA LEU A 175 -8.38 4.58 -13.08
C LEU A 175 -7.93 5.06 -14.47
N SER A 176 -8.12 6.35 -14.77
CA SER A 176 -7.66 6.96 -16.01
C SER A 176 -6.81 8.19 -15.72
N LEU A 177 -5.51 8.08 -16.00
CA LEU A 177 -4.59 9.21 -15.94
C LEU A 177 -4.74 10.06 -17.21
N ARG A 178 -4.63 11.38 -17.07
CA ARG A 178 -4.69 12.35 -18.17
C ARG A 178 -3.28 12.72 -18.60
N ASP A 179 -3.11 13.18 -19.84
CA ASP A 179 -1.84 13.73 -20.36
C ASP A 179 -1.58 15.14 -19.78
N THR A 180 -1.58 15.23 -18.46
CA THR A 180 -1.33 16.42 -17.66
C THR A 180 -0.04 16.16 -16.87
N PRO A 181 1.08 16.81 -17.23
CA PRO A 181 2.33 16.57 -16.54
C PRO A 181 2.27 17.01 -15.07
N TYR A 182 2.87 16.23 -14.19
CA TYR A 182 3.00 16.56 -12.77
C TYR A 182 4.36 16.12 -12.23
N ALA A 183 5.12 17.04 -11.64
CA ALA A 183 6.44 16.76 -11.04
C ALA A 183 7.40 15.94 -11.94
N GLY A 184 7.37 16.20 -13.26
CA GLY A 184 8.18 15.51 -14.26
C GLY A 184 7.52 14.28 -14.89
N PHE A 185 6.45 13.74 -14.33
CA PHE A 185 5.69 12.61 -14.89
C PHE A 185 4.69 13.08 -15.94
N ALA A 186 4.62 12.38 -17.07
CA ALA A 186 3.83 12.82 -18.23
C ALA A 186 2.31 12.74 -18.02
N ARG A 187 1.85 11.74 -17.26
CA ARG A 187 0.44 11.48 -17.02
C ARG A 187 0.12 11.52 -15.54
N SER A 188 -0.99 12.18 -15.19
CA SER A 188 -1.43 12.30 -13.80
C SER A 188 -2.95 12.35 -13.66
N LEU A 189 -3.40 12.15 -12.43
CA LEU A 189 -4.77 12.36 -12.01
C LEU A 189 -4.76 12.99 -10.62
N ASP A 190 -5.28 14.20 -10.52
CA ASP A 190 -5.70 14.79 -9.26
C ASP A 190 -7.03 14.13 -8.83
N LEU A 191 -7.00 13.35 -7.74
CA LEU A 191 -8.12 12.50 -7.34
C LEU A 191 -9.37 13.30 -6.97
N PHE A 192 -9.18 14.51 -6.46
CA PHE A 192 -10.23 15.33 -5.85
C PHE A 192 -10.31 16.75 -6.44
N GLY A 193 -9.33 17.14 -7.28
CA GLY A 193 -9.32 18.42 -7.98
C GLY A 193 -8.76 19.58 -7.16
N ASP A 194 -8.19 19.29 -5.99
CA ASP A 194 -7.60 20.27 -5.07
C ASP A 194 -6.07 20.16 -4.98
N GLN A 195 -5.46 19.32 -5.82
CA GLN A 195 -4.03 19.06 -5.94
C GLN A 195 -3.39 18.45 -4.69
N ARG A 196 -4.16 17.99 -3.70
CA ARG A 196 -3.60 17.39 -2.48
C ARG A 196 -3.15 15.95 -2.70
N LEU A 197 -3.86 15.22 -3.57
CA LEU A 197 -3.62 13.82 -3.85
C LEU A 197 -3.52 13.61 -5.36
N VAL A 198 -2.29 13.52 -5.87
CA VAL A 198 -2.02 13.41 -7.30
C VAL A 198 -1.38 12.07 -7.62
N VAL A 199 -2.08 11.26 -8.39
CA VAL A 199 -1.59 9.96 -8.87
C VAL A 199 -0.82 10.15 -10.16
N VAL A 200 0.33 9.51 -10.30
CA VAL A 200 1.17 9.53 -11.52
C VAL A 200 1.46 8.13 -12.01
N ASP A 201 1.75 8.01 -13.31
CA ASP A 201 2.16 6.75 -13.92
C ASP A 201 3.60 6.40 -13.56
N LEU A 202 3.81 5.23 -12.96
CA LEU A 202 5.12 4.64 -12.66
C LEU A 202 5.29 3.25 -13.31
N SER A 203 4.56 2.98 -14.39
CA SER A 203 4.64 1.70 -15.12
C SER A 203 6.08 1.32 -15.43
N GLY A 204 6.48 0.13 -14.99
CA GLY A 204 7.84 -0.38 -15.11
C GLY A 204 8.03 -1.65 -14.30
N HIS A 205 8.03 -1.52 -12.97
CA HIS A 205 8.05 -2.67 -12.06
C HIS A 205 6.89 -3.64 -12.35
N THR A 206 5.68 -3.11 -12.47
CA THR A 206 4.52 -3.80 -13.06
C THR A 206 3.91 -2.92 -14.13
N ALA A 207 3.14 -3.52 -15.03
CA ALA A 207 2.29 -2.76 -15.94
C ALA A 207 1.27 -1.98 -15.10
N GLY A 208 1.13 -0.68 -15.34
CA GLY A 208 0.15 0.12 -14.61
C GLY A 208 0.46 0.36 -13.13
N GLN A 209 1.71 0.22 -12.68
CA GLN A 209 2.12 0.74 -11.39
C GLN A 209 1.85 2.25 -11.33
N VAL A 210 1.32 2.73 -10.20
CA VAL A 210 1.10 4.15 -9.94
C VAL A 210 1.88 4.62 -8.73
N GLY A 211 2.26 5.90 -8.75
CA GLY A 211 2.76 6.63 -7.59
C GLY A 211 1.73 7.63 -7.09
N LEU A 212 1.81 8.00 -5.81
CA LEU A 212 0.91 8.97 -5.18
C LEU A 212 1.71 10.11 -4.55
N PHE A 213 1.52 11.32 -5.04
CA PHE A 213 1.93 12.54 -4.35
C PHE A 213 0.87 12.92 -3.31
N VAL A 214 1.33 13.20 -2.10
CA VAL A 214 0.52 13.72 -1.00
C VAL A 214 1.07 15.09 -0.61
N ASN A 215 0.25 16.12 -0.76
CA ASN A 215 0.56 17.50 -0.39
C ASN A 215 -0.32 17.87 0.82
N LEU A 216 0.29 17.90 2.01
CA LEU A 216 -0.38 18.18 3.27
C LEU A 216 -0.54 19.70 3.51
N ASP A 217 -1.49 20.08 4.36
CA ASP A 217 -1.75 21.49 4.66
C ASP A 217 -0.60 22.11 5.47
N SER A 218 0.15 21.28 6.21
CA SER A 218 1.42 21.67 6.84
C SER A 218 2.52 22.09 5.86
N GLY A 219 2.33 21.86 4.56
CA GLY A 219 3.33 22.10 3.50
C GLY A 219 4.30 20.93 3.30
N ARG A 220 4.20 19.87 4.12
CA ARG A 220 4.95 18.63 3.92
C ARG A 220 4.45 17.94 2.65
N ARG A 221 5.39 17.51 1.81
CA ARG A 221 5.10 16.79 0.56
C ARG A 221 5.74 15.42 0.62
N LEU A 222 4.95 14.40 0.29
CA LEU A 222 5.39 13.01 0.22
C LEU A 222 5.13 12.46 -1.17
N PHE A 223 5.97 11.54 -1.61
CA PHE A 223 5.77 10.82 -2.87
C PHE A 223 5.94 9.32 -2.64
N PHE A 224 4.82 8.60 -2.63
CA PHE A 224 4.78 7.15 -2.51
C PHE A 224 5.04 6.52 -3.88
N ILE A 225 6.07 5.68 -3.98
CA ILE A 225 6.59 5.19 -5.27
C ILE A 225 6.31 3.71 -5.53
N GLY A 226 5.55 3.06 -4.64
CA GLY A 226 5.35 1.62 -4.66
C GLY A 226 6.70 0.90 -4.73
N ASP A 227 6.82 0.05 -5.75
CA ASP A 227 7.98 -0.81 -5.97
C ASP A 227 8.88 -0.36 -7.13
N THR A 228 8.91 0.94 -7.44
CA THR A 228 10.01 1.43 -8.29
C THR A 228 11.38 1.19 -7.62
N SER A 229 11.45 1.34 -6.29
CA SER A 229 12.57 0.92 -5.45
C SER A 229 12.03 0.42 -4.12
N TRP A 230 12.65 -0.60 -3.51
CA TRP A 230 12.28 -1.06 -2.17
C TRP A 230 12.75 -0.14 -1.05
N THR A 231 13.84 0.60 -1.28
CA THR A 231 14.44 1.49 -0.27
C THR A 231 14.83 2.83 -0.85
N LEU A 232 14.90 3.84 0.01
CA LEU A 232 15.24 5.21 -0.40
C LEU A 232 16.67 5.26 -0.90
N ARG A 233 17.56 4.44 -0.32
CA ARG A 233 18.94 4.25 -0.79
C ARG A 233 19.01 3.90 -2.28
N GLY A 234 18.08 3.10 -2.79
CA GLY A 234 18.01 2.76 -4.22
C GLY A 234 17.71 3.99 -5.09
N VAL A 235 16.85 4.88 -4.60
CA VAL A 235 16.57 6.17 -5.23
C VAL A 235 17.77 7.10 -5.13
N GLU A 236 18.32 7.32 -3.94
CA GLU A 236 19.45 8.22 -3.69
C GLU A 236 20.68 7.87 -4.53
N GLN A 237 20.92 6.57 -4.75
CA GLN A 237 22.08 6.09 -5.49
C GLN A 237 21.79 5.76 -6.94
N ASN A 238 20.53 5.92 -7.39
CA ASN A 238 20.03 5.46 -8.68
C ASN A 238 20.44 4.01 -8.98
N ARG A 239 20.19 3.12 -8.00
CA ARG A 239 20.58 1.72 -8.01
C ARG A 239 19.34 0.86 -7.83
N SER A 240 19.06 0.01 -8.81
CA SER A 240 17.98 -0.96 -8.73
C SER A 240 18.33 -2.12 -7.78
N ARG A 241 17.35 -3.00 -7.57
CA ARG A 241 17.50 -4.28 -6.85
C ARG A 241 18.67 -5.09 -7.44
N PRO A 242 19.36 -5.94 -6.66
CA PRO A 242 20.42 -6.79 -7.19
C PRO A 242 19.94 -7.71 -8.32
N GLN A 243 20.77 -7.91 -9.36
CA GLN A 243 20.38 -8.71 -10.54
C GLN A 243 19.93 -10.13 -10.20
N PHE A 244 20.55 -10.76 -9.20
CA PHE A 244 20.18 -12.12 -8.79
C PHE A 244 18.78 -12.16 -8.16
N VAL A 245 18.38 -11.13 -7.42
CA VAL A 245 17.02 -11.00 -6.85
C VAL A 245 16.01 -10.80 -7.98
N GLN A 246 16.33 -9.92 -8.94
CA GLN A 246 15.49 -9.71 -10.10
C GLN A 246 15.29 -10.98 -10.93
N TRP A 247 16.31 -11.84 -11.00
CA TRP A 247 16.27 -13.10 -11.75
C TRP A 247 15.49 -14.20 -11.01
N ILE A 248 15.64 -14.32 -9.70
CA ILE A 248 14.98 -15.38 -8.91
C ILE A 248 13.49 -15.06 -8.72
N ALA A 249 13.17 -13.81 -8.41
CA ALA A 249 11.82 -13.43 -7.97
C ALA A 249 10.94 -12.84 -9.09
N HIS A 250 11.48 -12.62 -10.31
CA HIS A 250 10.76 -12.02 -11.44
C HIS A 250 9.97 -10.77 -11.04
N VAL A 251 10.59 -9.94 -10.19
CA VAL A 251 9.93 -8.82 -9.52
C VAL A 251 9.51 -7.71 -10.48
N ASP A 252 10.28 -7.48 -11.54
CA ASP A 252 9.99 -6.41 -12.51
C ASP A 252 9.52 -7.02 -13.84
N SER A 253 8.35 -6.63 -14.32
CA SER A 253 7.82 -6.97 -15.65
C SER A 253 8.62 -6.34 -16.78
N ASP A 254 9.06 -5.09 -16.62
CA ASP A 254 9.99 -4.40 -17.54
C ASP A 254 11.10 -3.70 -16.75
N ARG A 255 12.27 -4.34 -16.69
CA ARG A 255 13.45 -3.85 -15.96
C ARG A 255 13.99 -2.54 -16.52
N GLU A 256 13.92 -2.34 -17.84
CA GLU A 256 14.43 -1.13 -18.46
C GLU A 256 13.48 0.04 -18.22
N ALA A 257 12.17 -0.20 -18.32
CA ALA A 257 11.17 0.79 -17.95
C ALA A 257 11.29 1.16 -16.47
N ASN A 258 11.40 0.18 -15.57
CA ASN A 258 11.59 0.46 -14.15
C ASN A 258 12.87 1.27 -13.87
N ALA A 259 13.98 0.96 -14.55
CA ALA A 259 15.22 1.73 -14.45
C ALA A 259 15.07 3.19 -14.93
N ARG A 260 14.29 3.43 -15.99
CA ARG A 260 13.97 4.79 -16.46
C ARG A 260 13.14 5.56 -15.43
N VAL A 261 12.13 4.91 -14.84
CA VAL A 261 11.31 5.52 -13.78
C VAL A 261 12.17 5.80 -12.54
N LEU A 262 13.03 4.86 -12.11
CA LEU A 262 13.96 5.07 -11.00
C LEU A 262 14.90 6.26 -11.25
N GLN A 263 15.45 6.38 -12.46
CA GLN A 263 16.29 7.51 -12.83
C GLN A 263 15.53 8.84 -12.75
N GLN A 264 14.27 8.86 -13.19
CA GLN A 264 13.42 10.04 -13.10
C GLN A 264 13.11 10.43 -11.64
N ILE A 265 12.79 9.46 -10.79
CA ILE A 265 12.57 9.68 -9.35
C ILE A 265 13.87 10.17 -8.68
N HIS A 266 15.03 9.60 -9.04
CA HIS A 266 16.33 10.06 -8.56
C HIS A 266 16.59 11.53 -8.93
N GLN A 267 16.31 11.92 -10.17
CA GLN A 267 16.45 13.32 -10.60
C GLN A 267 15.49 14.24 -9.84
N LEU A 268 14.24 13.82 -9.63
CA LEU A 268 13.28 14.56 -8.82
C LEU A 268 13.79 14.74 -7.38
N HIS A 269 14.35 13.69 -6.76
CA HIS A 269 14.95 13.75 -5.43
C HIS A 269 16.08 14.78 -5.35
N GLN A 270 16.94 14.83 -6.37
CA GLN A 270 18.04 15.81 -6.44
C GLN A 270 17.54 17.24 -6.62
N GLN A 271 16.43 17.43 -7.33
CA GLN A 271 15.84 18.74 -7.61
C GLN A 271 14.97 19.27 -6.46
N GLN A 272 14.33 18.37 -5.72
CA GLN A 272 13.41 18.67 -4.61
C GLN A 272 13.79 17.82 -3.39
N PRO A 273 14.91 18.13 -2.71
CA PRO A 273 15.37 17.35 -1.55
C PRO A 273 14.40 17.43 -0.36
N GLU A 274 13.49 18.41 -0.33
CA GLU A 274 12.41 18.53 0.65
C GLU A 274 11.24 17.57 0.41
N LEU A 275 11.12 17.00 -0.79
CA LEU A 275 10.11 15.99 -1.10
C LEU A 275 10.53 14.66 -0.46
N LEU A 276 9.75 14.19 0.51
CA LEU A 276 10.00 12.89 1.11
C LEU A 276 9.53 11.79 0.17
N ILE A 277 10.47 11.08 -0.44
CA ILE A 277 10.19 9.90 -1.27
C ILE A 277 10.00 8.69 -0.35
N VAL A 278 8.87 8.00 -0.52
CA VAL A 278 8.42 6.90 0.33
C VAL A 278 8.32 5.61 -0.49
N PRO A 279 9.37 4.78 -0.47
CA PRO A 279 9.31 3.38 -0.90
C PRO A 279 8.35 2.56 -0.03
N ALA A 280 7.69 1.57 -0.61
CA ALA A 280 6.74 0.72 0.13
C ALA A 280 7.40 -0.16 1.22
N HIS A 281 8.69 -0.47 1.06
CA HIS A 281 9.42 -1.46 1.85
C HIS A 281 10.56 -0.91 2.70
N ASP A 282 10.64 0.41 2.90
CA ASP A 282 11.73 1.03 3.66
C ASP A 282 11.32 1.31 5.11
N GLU A 283 11.80 0.46 6.03
CA GLU A 283 11.51 0.57 7.46
C GLU A 283 12.09 1.84 8.10
N GLN A 284 13.10 2.45 7.49
CA GLN A 284 13.73 3.67 8.01
C GLN A 284 12.94 4.90 7.58
N VAL A 285 12.43 4.92 6.35
CA VAL A 285 11.52 5.97 5.89
C VAL A 285 10.18 5.86 6.61
N ALA A 286 9.64 4.65 6.74
CA ALA A 286 8.37 4.41 7.42
C ALA A 286 8.33 5.03 8.83
N ARG A 287 9.43 4.98 9.60
CA ARG A 287 9.54 5.60 10.94
C ARG A 287 9.41 7.13 10.98
N GLN A 288 9.52 7.79 9.83
CA GLN A 288 9.39 9.25 9.72
C GLN A 288 7.95 9.70 9.47
N LEU A 289 7.02 8.76 9.22
CA LEU A 289 5.61 9.03 9.00
C LEU A 289 4.83 8.79 10.29
N ALA A 290 3.65 9.41 10.40
CA ALA A 290 2.69 9.10 11.46
C ALA A 290 2.18 7.66 11.29
N HIS A 291 2.23 6.86 12.36
CA HIS A 291 1.69 5.51 12.37
C HIS A 291 0.30 5.50 12.98
N PHE A 292 -0.64 4.83 12.32
CA PHE A 292 -2.01 4.74 12.80
C PHE A 292 -2.04 4.20 14.25
N PRO A 293 -2.84 4.78 15.18
CA PRO A 293 -3.93 5.73 14.97
C PRO A 293 -3.53 7.22 14.94
N GLN A 294 -2.24 7.54 14.95
CA GLN A 294 -1.78 8.92 14.78
C GLN A 294 -1.80 9.31 13.30
N PHE A 295 -2.13 10.57 13.04
CA PHE A 295 -2.19 11.13 11.70
C PHE A 295 -1.21 12.28 11.56
N GLU A 296 -0.78 12.53 10.33
CA GLU A 296 -0.15 13.78 9.90
C GLU A 296 -1.08 14.52 8.92
N ASP A 297 -1.18 15.84 9.07
CA ASP A 297 -2.07 16.76 8.34
C ASP A 297 -1.34 17.97 7.74
#